data_AF-A0AAD9IJH9-F1
#
_entry.id   AF-A0AAD9IJH9-F1
#
_cell.length_a   1.000
_cell.length_b   1.000
_cell.length_c   1.000
_cell.angle_alpha   90.00
_cell.angle_beta   90.00
_cell.angle_gamma   90.00
#
_symmetry.space_group_name_H-M   'P 1'
#
loop_
_entity.id
_entity.type
_entity.pdbx_description
1 polymer ?
#
loop_
_entity_poly.entity_id
_entity_poly.type
_entity_poly.pdbx_seq_one_letter_code
_entity_poly.pdbx_strand_id
1 'polypeptide(L)'
;MTVAPSPGVFCGDCLYMRYGEHIDEANANPEWRCPSCRDLCNCSFHRSRRGWAPTGTLYRAASAEGYASVSHYLVLNNLAPEAREAALPLMPPELAAETRKALQAEKEQQKSRAPEQEVDEAVALQWKRRRPSQTGC
;
A
#
# COMPACT_ATOMS: atom_id res chain seq x y z
N MET A 1 -17.86 -26.81 -13.07
CA MET A 1 -16.43 -27.19 -13.21
C MET A 1 -15.61 -26.20 -12.42
N THR A 2 -15.18 -26.54 -11.21
CA THR A 2 -14.25 -25.71 -10.44
C THR A 2 -12.87 -25.89 -11.05
N VAL A 3 -12.39 -24.88 -11.77
CA VAL A 3 -11.00 -24.84 -12.24
C VAL A 3 -10.13 -24.71 -10.99
N ALA A 4 -9.43 -25.78 -10.62
CA ALA A 4 -8.38 -25.68 -9.63
C ALA A 4 -7.34 -24.68 -10.18
N PRO A 5 -6.97 -23.63 -9.43
CA PRO A 5 -5.96 -22.69 -9.91
C PRO A 5 -4.67 -23.48 -10.12
N SER A 6 -4.22 -23.60 -11.38
CA SER A 6 -2.89 -24.08 -11.65
C SER A 6 -1.90 -23.14 -10.96
N PRO A 7 -0.92 -23.66 -10.20
CA PRO A 7 0.09 -22.81 -9.60
C PRO A 7 0.76 -22.02 -10.73
N GLY A 8 0.82 -20.70 -10.58
CA GLY A 8 1.62 -19.89 -11.48
C GLY A 8 3.05 -20.44 -11.45
N VAL A 9 3.65 -20.66 -12.63
CA VAL A 9 5.06 -21.05 -12.69
C VAL A 9 5.88 -19.80 -12.40
N PHE A 10 6.63 -19.84 -11.31
CA PHE A 10 7.57 -18.78 -10.92
C PHE A 10 8.99 -19.33 -10.98
N CYS A 11 9.90 -18.59 -11.62
CA CYS A 11 11.32 -18.77 -11.29
C CYS A 11 11.62 -18.12 -9.94
N GLY A 12 12.74 -18.50 -9.31
CA GLY A 12 13.14 -17.96 -8.01
C GLY A 12 13.19 -16.44 -7.98
N ASP A 13 13.82 -15.83 -8.98
CA ASP A 13 13.92 -14.37 -9.09
C ASP A 13 12.55 -13.70 -9.23
N CYS A 14 11.63 -14.29 -10.00
CA CYS A 14 10.30 -13.72 -10.16
C CYS A 14 9.49 -13.82 -8.87
N LEU A 15 9.61 -14.93 -8.13
CA LEU A 15 8.95 -15.09 -6.84
C LEU A 15 9.48 -14.04 -5.84
N TYR A 16 10.80 -13.89 -5.77
CA TYR A 16 11.44 -12.95 -4.87
C TYR A 16 11.18 -11.49 -5.27
N MET A 17 11.52 -11.07 -6.50
CA MET A 17 11.40 -9.67 -6.92
C MET A 17 9.95 -9.17 -6.93
N ARG A 18 8.98 -10.04 -7.26
CA ARG A 18 7.57 -9.64 -7.32
C ARG A 18 6.90 -9.73 -5.95
N TYR A 19 7.15 -10.81 -5.20
CA TYR A 19 6.36 -11.13 -4.01
C TYR A 19 7.16 -11.06 -2.71
N GLY A 20 8.50 -11.09 -2.77
CA GLY A 20 9.37 -11.11 -1.60
C GLY A 20 9.48 -12.48 -0.94
N GLU A 21 9.18 -13.56 -1.66
CA GLU A 21 9.23 -14.93 -1.15
C GLU A 21 10.41 -15.68 -1.78
N HIS A 22 11.14 -16.47 -0.99
CA HIS A 22 12.28 -17.26 -1.48
C HIS A 22 11.80 -18.64 -1.99
N ILE A 23 12.40 -19.13 -3.09
CA ILE A 23 11.97 -20.41 -3.69
C ILE A 23 12.27 -21.61 -2.78
N ASP A 24 13.36 -21.57 -2.03
CA ASP A 24 13.72 -22.65 -1.11
C ASP A 24 12.73 -22.75 0.06
N GLU A 25 12.27 -21.61 0.59
CA GLU A 25 11.26 -21.56 1.64
C GLU A 25 9.89 -22.04 1.13
N ALA A 26 9.53 -21.65 -0.09
CA ALA A 26 8.31 -22.11 -0.76
C ALA A 26 8.31 -23.62 -1.00
N ASN A 27 9.45 -24.18 -1.44
CA ASN A 27 9.60 -25.61 -1.69
C ASN A 27 9.64 -26.44 -0.39
N ALA A 28 10.24 -25.91 0.67
CA ALA A 28 10.35 -26.59 1.96
C ALA A 28 9.02 -26.63 2.74
N ASN A 29 8.10 -25.70 2.45
CA ASN A 29 6.82 -25.60 3.15
C ASN A 29 5.69 -26.32 2.38
N PRO A 30 5.20 -27.48 2.85
CA PRO A 30 4.12 -28.22 2.17
C PRO A 30 2.78 -27.49 2.17
N GLU A 31 2.57 -26.53 3.07
CA GLU A 31 1.38 -25.68 3.14
C GLU A 31 1.52 -24.41 2.28
N TRP A 32 2.65 -24.24 1.58
CA TRP A 32 2.85 -23.08 0.73
C TRP A 32 1.84 -23.07 -0.41
N ARG A 33 1.16 -21.93 -0.55
CA ARG A 33 0.22 -21.66 -1.65
C ARG A 33 0.75 -20.50 -2.47
N CYS A 34 0.68 -20.61 -3.79
CA CYS A 34 1.20 -19.56 -4.66
C CYS A 34 0.47 -18.22 -4.43
N PRO A 35 1.09 -17.07 -4.74
CA PRO A 35 0.50 -15.75 -4.53
C PRO A 35 -0.90 -15.59 -5.14
N SER A 36 -1.16 -16.21 -6.31
CA SER A 36 -2.49 -16.18 -6.93
C SER A 36 -3.55 -16.92 -6.10
N CYS A 37 -3.22 -18.08 -5.52
CA CYS A 37 -4.13 -18.86 -4.67
C CYS A 37 -4.45 -18.20 -3.32
N ARG A 38 -3.65 -17.19 -2.93
CA ARG A 38 -3.85 -16.37 -1.74
C ARG A 38 -4.40 -14.97 -2.06
N ASP A 39 -4.84 -14.74 -3.29
CA ASP A 39 -5.31 -13.43 -3.78
C ASP A 39 -4.27 -12.28 -3.77
N LEU A 40 -2.99 -12.61 -3.62
CA LEU A 40 -1.87 -11.67 -3.58
C LEU A 40 -1.26 -11.40 -4.96
N CYS A 41 -1.80 -11.95 -6.06
CA CYS A 41 -1.22 -11.80 -7.39
C CYS A 41 -1.02 -10.33 -7.78
N ASN A 42 0.21 -9.98 -8.17
CA ASN A 42 0.59 -8.62 -8.49
C ASN A 42 0.68 -8.36 -10.00
N CYS A 43 0.34 -9.33 -10.86
CA CYS A 43 0.48 -9.15 -12.29
C CYS A 43 -0.45 -8.04 -12.81
N SER A 44 -0.04 -7.39 -13.91
CA SER A 44 -0.79 -6.28 -14.51
C SER A 44 -2.25 -6.65 -14.77
N PHE A 45 -2.50 -7.87 -15.24
CA PHE A 45 -3.84 -8.37 -15.54
C PHE A 45 -4.77 -8.42 -14.31
N HIS A 46 -4.33 -9.06 -13.22
CA HIS A 46 -5.15 -9.15 -11.99
C HIS A 46 -5.33 -7.79 -11.32
N ARG A 47 -4.32 -6.91 -11.38
CA ARG A 47 -4.44 -5.55 -10.86
C ARG A 47 -5.42 -4.71 -11.67
N SER A 48 -5.34 -4.72 -13.00
CA SER A 48 -6.28 -4.00 -13.85
C SER A 48 -7.72 -4.47 -13.66
N ARG A 49 -7.96 -5.78 -13.48
CA ARG A 49 -9.28 -6.32 -13.14
C ARG A 49 -9.82 -5.83 -11.79
N ARG A 50 -8.94 -5.53 -10.85
CA ARG A 50 -9.26 -4.95 -9.53
C ARG A 50 -9.34 -3.42 -9.55
N GLY A 51 -9.15 -2.77 -10.71
CA GLY A 51 -9.10 -1.31 -10.83
C GLY A 51 -7.80 -0.70 -10.30
N TRP A 52 -6.74 -1.49 -10.12
CA TRP A 52 -5.45 -1.04 -9.63
C TRP A 52 -4.45 -0.81 -10.77
N ALA A 53 -3.52 0.12 -10.57
CA ALA A 53 -2.46 0.38 -11.53
C ALA A 53 -1.55 -0.85 -11.72
N PRO A 54 -1.10 -1.17 -12.95
CA PRO A 54 -0.22 -2.31 -13.22
C PRO A 54 1.18 -2.12 -12.60
N THR A 55 1.85 -3.23 -12.31
CA THR A 55 3.15 -3.24 -11.59
C THR A 55 4.37 -3.41 -12.48
N GLY A 56 4.19 -3.55 -13.80
CA GLY A 56 5.26 -3.96 -14.73
C GLY A 56 6.53 -3.11 -14.65
N THR A 57 6.41 -1.81 -14.36
CA THR A 57 7.53 -0.86 -14.24
C THR A 57 8.00 -0.64 -12.80
N LEU A 58 7.25 -1.14 -11.80
CA LEU A 58 7.51 -0.85 -10.39
C LEU A 58 8.77 -1.51 -9.85
N TYR A 59 9.25 -2.59 -10.47
CA TYR A 59 10.47 -3.25 -10.00
C TYR A 59 11.67 -2.29 -9.94
N ARG A 60 11.86 -1.47 -10.96
CA ARG A 60 13.00 -0.52 -11.00
C ARG A 60 12.87 0.54 -9.92
N ALA A 61 11.66 1.07 -9.70
CA ALA A 61 11.40 2.04 -8.64
C ALA A 61 11.62 1.43 -7.25
N ALA A 62 11.01 0.28 -6.99
CA ALA A 62 11.17 -0.46 -5.74
C ALA A 62 12.64 -0.75 -5.42
N SER A 63 13.40 -1.23 -6.42
CA SER A 63 14.82 -1.52 -6.23
C SER A 63 15.67 -0.25 -6.05
N ALA A 64 15.38 0.83 -6.77
CA ALA A 64 16.10 2.10 -6.65
C ALA A 64 15.89 2.77 -5.28
N GLU A 65 14.71 2.57 -4.69
CA GLU A 65 14.36 3.05 -3.34
C GLU A 65 14.76 2.06 -2.23
N GLY A 66 15.43 0.94 -2.56
CA GLY A 66 15.96 -0.01 -1.57
C GLY A 66 14.96 -1.02 -1.02
N TYR A 67 13.77 -1.16 -1.62
CA TYR A 67 12.80 -2.19 -1.22
C TYR A 67 13.23 -3.58 -1.70
N ALA A 68 13.01 -4.58 -0.86
CA ALA A 68 13.35 -5.98 -1.16
C ALA A 68 12.53 -6.57 -2.33
N SER A 69 11.28 -6.14 -2.51
CA SER A 69 10.43 -6.58 -3.62
C SER A 69 9.33 -5.57 -3.95
N VAL A 70 8.67 -5.76 -5.10
CA VAL A 70 7.51 -4.94 -5.49
C VAL A 70 6.37 -5.04 -4.48
N SER A 71 6.12 -6.22 -3.89
CA SER A 71 5.13 -6.35 -2.82
C SER A 71 5.51 -5.51 -1.58
N HIS A 72 6.78 -5.50 -1.17
CA HIS A 72 7.22 -4.64 -0.07
C HIS A 72 6.98 -3.16 -0.38
N TYR A 73 7.36 -2.71 -1.58
CA TYR A 73 7.10 -1.34 -2.05
C TYR A 73 5.61 -1.00 -2.00
N LEU A 74 4.75 -1.86 -2.55
CA LEU A 74 3.31 -1.63 -2.62
C LEU A 74 2.66 -1.57 -1.25
N VAL A 75 3.09 -2.43 -0.33
CA VAL A 75 2.59 -2.43 1.05
C VAL A 75 3.05 -1.15 1.72
N LEU A 76 4.35 -0.91 1.83
CA LEU A 76 4.90 0.21 2.61
C LEU A 76 4.48 1.60 2.14
N ASN A 77 4.24 1.78 0.83
CA ASN A 77 3.80 3.06 0.27
C ASN A 77 2.28 3.25 0.20
N ASN A 78 1.47 2.21 0.40
CA ASN A 78 0.00 2.33 0.39
C ASN A 78 -0.65 1.91 1.73
N LEU A 79 0.14 1.59 2.74
CA LEU A 79 -0.36 1.33 4.08
C LEU A 79 -0.89 2.64 4.72
N ALA A 80 -2.03 2.53 5.39
CA ALA A 80 -2.46 3.57 6.33
C ALA A 80 -1.39 3.78 7.42
N PRO A 81 -1.29 4.97 8.04
CA PRO A 81 -0.26 5.26 9.05
C PRO A 81 -0.16 4.22 10.17
N GLU A 82 -1.30 3.71 10.63
CA GLU A 82 -1.40 2.69 11.68
C GLU A 82 -0.79 1.36 11.23
N ALA A 83 -0.99 1.01 9.95
CA ALA A 83 -0.50 -0.21 9.37
C ALA A 83 1.00 -0.11 9.01
N ARG A 84 1.51 1.10 8.67
CA ARG A 84 2.96 1.38 8.56
C ARG A 84 3.65 1.23 9.91
N GLU A 85 3.05 1.73 10.99
CA GLU A 85 3.56 1.60 12.36
C GLU A 85 3.63 0.13 12.80
N ALA A 86 2.57 -0.65 12.54
CA ALA A 86 2.55 -2.09 12.84
C ALA A 86 3.58 -2.90 12.04
N ALA A 87 3.94 -2.46 10.83
CA ALA A 87 4.90 -3.15 9.97
C ALA A 87 6.38 -2.86 10.35
N LEU A 88 6.67 -1.86 11.19
CA LEU A 88 8.04 -1.47 11.57
C LEU A 88 8.95 -2.63 12.03
N PRO A 89 8.48 -3.62 12.82
CA PRO A 89 9.33 -4.73 13.25
C PRO A 89 9.76 -5.67 12.11
N LEU A 90 9.05 -5.62 10.99
CA LEU A 90 9.28 -6.47 9.82
C LEU A 90 10.12 -5.76 8.75
N MET A 91 10.39 -4.46 8.91
CA MET A 91 11.19 -3.68 7.97
C MET A 91 12.69 -3.81 8.27
N PRO A 92 13.56 -3.66 7.25
CA PRO A 92 14.99 -3.45 7.47
C PRO A 92 15.24 -2.27 8.42
N PRO A 93 16.28 -2.30 9.28
CA PRO A 93 16.49 -1.31 10.33
C PRO A 93 16.55 0.13 9.84
N GLU A 94 17.21 0.36 8.70
CA GLU A 94 17.34 1.68 8.08
C GLU A 94 15.99 2.21 7.61
N LEU A 95 15.24 1.40 6.85
CA LEU A 95 13.89 1.73 6.39
C LEU A 95 12.90 1.93 7.54
N ALA A 96 13.02 1.15 8.61
CA ALA A 96 12.21 1.30 9.82
C ALA A 96 12.51 2.63 10.54
N ALA A 97 13.75 3.10 10.52
CA ALA A 97 14.14 4.39 11.10
C ALA A 97 13.58 5.56 10.27
N GLU A 98 13.66 5.47 8.94
CA GLU A 98 13.09 6.47 8.03
C GLU A 98 11.56 6.53 8.14
N THR A 99 10.91 5.37 8.16
CA THR A 99 9.44 5.28 8.30
C THR A 99 8.98 5.89 9.63
N ARG A 100 9.72 5.68 10.73
CA ARG A 100 9.43 6.33 12.02
C ARG A 100 9.50 7.85 11.95
N LYS A 101 10.52 8.40 11.27
CA LYS A 101 10.64 9.85 11.06
C LYS A 101 9.49 10.40 10.21
N ALA A 102 9.12 9.71 9.13
CA ALA A 102 8.01 10.10 8.27
C ALA A 102 6.67 10.12 9.05
N LEU A 103 6.38 9.08 9.84
CA LEU A 103 5.18 9.03 10.69
C LEU A 103 5.15 10.15 11.75
N GLN A 104 6.30 10.52 12.31
CA GLN A 104 6.39 11.65 13.25
C GLN A 104 6.10 12.98 12.56
N ALA A 105 6.71 13.22 11.39
CA ALA A 105 6.49 14.43 10.61
C ALA A 105 5.02 14.56 10.15
N GLU A 106 4.40 13.47 9.69
CA GLU A 106 2.97 13.43 9.34
C GLU A 106 2.08 13.77 10.55
N LYS A 107 2.37 13.20 11.73
CA LYS A 107 1.64 13.50 12.99
C LYS A 107 1.81 14.97 13.40
N GLU A 108 2.98 15.56 13.23
CA GLU A 108 3.24 16.97 13.51
C GLU A 108 2.50 17.90 12.53
N GLN A 109 2.54 17.58 11.24
CA GLN A 109 1.84 18.34 10.20
C GLN A 109 0.31 18.27 10.39
N GLN A 110 -0.22 17.14 10.84
CA GLN A 110 -1.63 17.00 11.15
C GLN A 110 -2.03 17.83 12.38
N LYS A 111 -1.18 17.87 13.42
CA LYS A 111 -1.39 18.76 14.58
C LYS A 111 -1.34 20.23 14.20
N SER A 112 -0.45 20.64 13.30
CA SER A 112 -0.36 22.05 12.87
C SER A 112 -1.53 22.45 11.97
N ARG A 113 -2.10 21.51 11.20
CA ARG A 113 -3.22 21.76 10.29
C ARG A 113 -4.60 21.77 11.00
N ALA A 114 -4.71 21.12 12.16
CA ALA A 114 -5.97 21.03 12.91
C ALA A 114 -6.62 22.39 13.24
N PRO A 115 -5.89 23.42 13.74
CA PRO A 115 -6.48 24.73 14.02
C PRO A 115 -6.96 25.45 12.76
N GLU A 116 -6.23 25.33 11.64
CA GLU A 116 -6.62 25.94 10.36
C GLU A 116 -7.89 25.28 9.80
N GLN A 117 -8.01 23.95 9.92
CA GLN A 117 -9.22 23.23 9.49
C GLN A 117 -10.45 23.58 10.33
N GLU A 118 -10.30 23.76 11.64
CA GLU A 118 -11.40 24.23 12.50
C GLU A 118 -11.89 25.62 12.06
N VAL A 119 -10.96 26.50 11.69
CA VAL A 119 -11.30 27.83 11.17
C VAL A 119 -11.99 27.72 9.81
N ASP A 120 -11.44 26.95 8.86
CA ASP A 120 -12.03 26.75 7.54
C ASP A 120 -13.42 26.11 7.60
N GLU A 121 -13.63 25.15 8.51
CA GLU A 121 -14.90 24.49 8.71
C GLU A 121 -15.93 25.42 9.36
N ALA A 122 -15.51 26.23 10.34
CA ALA A 122 -16.35 27.28 10.93
C ALA A 122 -16.76 28.33 9.89
N VAL A 123 -15.82 28.76 9.04
CA VAL A 123 -16.08 29.67 7.92
C VAL A 123 -17.06 29.03 6.94
N ALA A 124 -16.84 27.77 6.52
CA ALA A 124 -17.75 27.06 5.63
C ALA A 124 -19.16 26.90 6.21
N LEU A 125 -19.28 26.63 7.52
CA LEU A 125 -20.56 26.60 8.24
C LEU A 125 -21.23 27.98 8.26
N GLN A 126 -20.46 29.05 8.46
CA GLN A 126 -20.95 30.42 8.42
C GLN A 126 -21.47 30.79 7.02
N TRP A 127 -20.76 30.40 5.95
CA TRP A 127 -21.22 30.55 4.56
C TRP A 127 -22.50 29.76 4.28
N LYS A 128 -22.61 28.52 4.78
CA LYS A 128 -23.82 27.69 4.65
C LYS A 128 -25.02 28.33 5.36
N ARG A 129 -24.84 28.91 6.55
CA ARG A 129 -25.88 29.63 7.30
C ARG A 129 -26.31 30.93 6.63
N ARG A 130 -25.39 31.58 5.91
CA ARG A 130 -25.65 32.84 5.17
C ARG A 130 -26.16 32.64 3.75
N ARG A 131 -26.22 31.40 3.22
CA ARG A 131 -26.82 31.16 1.90
C ARG A 131 -28.29 31.58 1.94
N PRO A 132 -28.73 32.54 1.10
CA PRO A 132 -30.14 32.86 0.98
C PRO A 132 -30.90 31.61 0.55
N SER A 133 -32.08 31.37 1.14
CA SER A 133 -32.99 30.32 0.68
C SER A 133 -33.33 30.60 -0.78
N GLN A 134 -32.88 29.75 -1.70
CA GLN A 134 -33.50 29.65 -3.03
C GLN A 134 -34.88 29.02 -2.84
N THR A 135 -35.80 29.81 -2.31
CA THR A 135 -37.24 29.59 -2.35
C THR A 135 -37.81 30.91 -2.82
N GLY A 136 -38.00 31.03 -4.14
CA GLY A 136 -38.54 32.24 -4.74
C GLY A 136 -38.41 32.29 -6.26
N CYS A 137 -39.06 31.37 -6.97
CA CYS A 137 -40.06 31.63 -8.01
C CYS A 137 -40.62 30.28 -8.47
#